data_AF-A0A9P7CLP1-F1
#
_entry.id   AF-A0A9P7CLP1-F1
#
_cell.length_a   1.000
_cell.length_b   1.000
_cell.length_c   1.000
_cell.angle_alpha   90.00
_cell.angle_beta   90.00
_cell.angle_gamma   90.00
#
_symmetry.space_group_name_H-M   'P 1'
#
loop_
_entity.id
_entity.type
_entity.pdbx_description
1 polymer ?
#
loop_
_entity_poly.entity_id
_entity_poly.type
_entity_poly.pdbx_seq_one_letter_code
_entity_poly.pdbx_strand_id
1 'polypeptide(L)'
;MQINQDKVKKAFKALFKHENENGEKEEIVWLMISTFENNNLVKRNPARILLKHGCHTPGVRRCLFVRASQQSYKDMIKEKKIKGIHKVLDLKHVRKLYHKPEAQLQLMEEFDMFLADNYTIHKLSKIFSREVYKKRREPMPINLKAQDLQKEVLLAAKSTHMNFMKGNCYAVKIATTGQTDTAAFENFMSAYTSIAQATPGGEEAIRSLQIKTANSVSLPIYENNEQ
;
A
#
# COMPACT_ATOMS: atom_id res chain seq x y z
N MET A 1 -13.80 15.73 -11.06
CA MET A 1 -13.92 14.41 -11.73
C MET A 1 -15.22 13.74 -11.31
N GLN A 2 -16.20 13.67 -12.20
CA GLN A 2 -17.40 12.87 -11.96
C GLN A 2 -17.17 11.45 -12.49
N ILE A 3 -17.12 10.46 -11.60
CA ILE A 3 -16.95 9.06 -11.97
C ILE A 3 -18.32 8.41 -12.17
N ASN A 4 -18.54 7.79 -13.33
CA ASN A 4 -19.75 7.02 -13.60
C ASN A 4 -19.75 5.72 -12.75
N GLN A 5 -20.57 5.71 -11.70
CA GLN A 5 -20.66 4.60 -10.74
C GLN A 5 -21.07 3.28 -11.39
N ASP A 6 -21.97 3.31 -12.37
CA ASP A 6 -22.42 2.09 -13.06
C ASP A 6 -21.32 1.46 -13.88
N LYS A 7 -20.50 2.27 -14.56
CA LYS A 7 -19.32 1.79 -15.30
C LYS A 7 -18.32 1.13 -14.36
N VAL A 8 -18.05 1.76 -13.22
CA VAL A 8 -17.13 1.24 -12.19
C VAL A 8 -17.63 -0.10 -11.65
N LYS A 9 -18.92 -0.17 -11.29
CA LYS A 9 -19.53 -1.39 -10.75
C LYS A 9 -19.50 -2.54 -11.76
N LYS A 10 -19.79 -2.26 -13.03
CA LYS A 10 -19.66 -3.23 -14.13
C LYS A 10 -18.21 -3.70 -14.30
N ALA A 11 -17.24 -2.78 -14.22
CA ALA A 11 -15.83 -3.13 -14.35
C ALA A 11 -15.36 -4.06 -13.22
N PHE A 12 -15.69 -3.76 -11.95
CA PHE A 12 -15.37 -4.65 -10.84
C PHE A 12 -16.06 -6.01 -10.98
N LYS A 13 -17.36 -6.04 -11.32
CA LYS A 13 -18.08 -7.29 -11.52
C LYS A 13 -17.46 -8.15 -12.63
N ALA A 14 -17.06 -7.54 -13.74
CA ALA A 14 -16.41 -8.24 -14.84
C ALA A 14 -15.05 -8.80 -14.43
N LEU A 15 -14.25 -8.02 -13.71
CA LEU A 15 -12.94 -8.45 -13.21
C LEU A 15 -13.08 -9.65 -12.25
N PHE A 16 -13.94 -9.55 -11.24
CA PHE A 16 -14.12 -10.62 -10.27
C PHE A 16 -14.72 -11.89 -10.88
N LYS A 17 -15.58 -11.75 -11.91
CA LYS A 17 -16.07 -12.92 -12.66
C LYS A 17 -14.92 -13.64 -13.37
N HIS A 18 -14.04 -12.90 -14.05
CA HIS A 18 -12.89 -13.47 -14.75
C HIS A 18 -11.94 -14.19 -13.78
N GLU A 19 -11.64 -13.57 -12.63
CA GLU A 19 -10.74 -14.17 -11.64
C GLU A 19 -11.35 -15.38 -10.93
N ASN A 20 -12.67 -15.43 -10.73
CA ASN A 20 -13.33 -16.62 -10.18
C ASN A 20 -13.33 -17.80 -11.15
N GLU A 21 -13.32 -17.55 -12.47
CA GLU A 21 -13.28 -18.58 -13.50
C GLU A 21 -11.85 -19.10 -13.74
N ASN A 22 -10.83 -18.23 -13.61
CA ASN A 22 -9.45 -18.52 -13.98
C ASN A 22 -8.44 -18.58 -12.82
N GLY A 23 -8.85 -18.20 -11.60
CA GLY A 23 -7.94 -17.98 -10.48
C GLY A 23 -7.93 -19.12 -9.46
N GLU A 24 -6.77 -19.76 -9.29
CA GLU A 24 -6.51 -20.72 -8.19
C GLU A 24 -6.01 -20.04 -6.91
N LYS A 25 -5.54 -18.79 -6.99
CA LYS A 25 -4.87 -18.07 -5.89
C LYS A 25 -5.47 -16.68 -5.69
N GLU A 26 -5.46 -16.23 -4.44
CA GLU A 26 -5.86 -14.87 -4.08
C GLU A 26 -4.92 -13.82 -4.70
N GLU A 27 -5.35 -13.21 -5.81
CA GLU A 27 -4.68 -12.08 -6.43
C GLU A 27 -5.06 -10.72 -5.82
N ILE A 28 -4.16 -9.74 -5.97
CA ILE A 28 -4.38 -8.35 -5.57
C ILE A 28 -5.05 -7.60 -6.72
N VAL A 29 -6.12 -6.87 -6.40
CA VAL A 29 -6.76 -5.93 -7.32
C VAL A 29 -6.09 -4.56 -7.21
N TRP A 30 -5.45 -4.15 -8.31
CA TRP A 30 -4.74 -2.89 -8.45
C TRP A 30 -5.59 -1.87 -9.20
N LEU A 31 -5.55 -0.63 -8.72
CA LEU A 31 -5.94 0.55 -9.47
C LEU A 31 -4.69 1.20 -10.04
N MET A 32 -4.64 1.27 -11.35
CA MET A 32 -3.65 2.01 -12.12
C MET A 32 -4.18 3.42 -12.37
N ILE A 33 -3.37 4.41 -12.00
CA ILE A 33 -3.64 5.83 -12.15
C ILE A 33 -2.61 6.37 -13.13
N SER A 34 -3.06 6.94 -14.24
CA SER A 34 -2.20 7.60 -15.20
C SER A 34 -2.44 9.11 -15.15
N THR A 35 -1.37 9.90 -15.08
CA THR A 35 -1.41 11.36 -15.14
C THR A 35 -0.99 11.88 -16.51
N PHE A 36 -1.38 13.12 -16.84
CA PHE A 36 -0.93 13.78 -18.08
C PHE A 36 0.57 14.07 -18.02
N GLU A 37 1.01 14.68 -16.93
CA GLU A 37 2.41 15.04 -16.74
C GLU A 37 3.19 13.98 -15.95
N ASN A 38 4.49 13.92 -16.21
CA ASN A 38 5.41 13.11 -15.44
C ASN A 38 5.72 13.79 -14.11
N ASN A 39 5.60 13.04 -13.02
CA ASN A 39 6.11 13.50 -11.76
C ASN A 39 7.64 13.42 -11.72
N ASN A 40 8.25 14.58 -11.54
CA ASN A 40 9.70 14.71 -11.37
C ASN A 40 10.12 14.68 -9.88
N LEU A 41 9.17 14.74 -8.94
CA LEU A 41 9.40 14.75 -7.50
C LEU A 41 9.44 13.33 -6.93
N VAL A 42 10.66 12.84 -6.68
CA VAL A 42 10.93 11.48 -6.15
C VAL A 42 10.93 11.41 -4.63
N LYS A 43 11.01 12.55 -3.94
CA LYS A 43 11.27 12.61 -2.50
C LYS A 43 9.99 12.75 -1.67
N ARG A 44 8.89 12.11 -2.08
CA ARG A 44 7.67 12.07 -1.28
C ARG A 44 7.57 10.71 -0.58
N ASN A 45 7.20 10.73 0.70
CA ASN A 45 6.81 9.51 1.39
C ASN A 45 5.57 8.91 0.72
N PRO A 46 5.38 7.57 0.80
CA PRO A 46 4.15 6.93 0.35
C PRO A 46 2.92 7.64 0.93
N ALA A 47 1.94 7.96 0.10
CA ALA A 47 0.67 8.51 0.59
C ALA A 47 -0.17 7.38 1.15
N ARG A 48 -0.63 7.53 2.39
CA ARG A 48 -1.54 6.58 3.04
C ARG A 48 -2.98 6.85 2.60
N ILE A 49 -3.66 5.83 2.13
CA ILE A 49 -5.05 5.86 1.66
C ILE A 49 -5.85 4.91 2.53
N LEU A 50 -6.84 5.42 3.26
CA LEU A 50 -7.69 4.58 4.11
C LEU A 50 -8.74 3.87 3.25
N LEU A 51 -8.89 2.55 3.45
CA LEU A 51 -9.96 1.78 2.82
C LEU A 51 -11.07 1.48 3.83
N LYS A 52 -12.31 1.39 3.35
CA LYS A 52 -13.46 0.97 4.16
C LYS A 52 -13.30 -0.47 4.64
N HIS A 53 -12.89 -1.36 3.74
CA HIS A 53 -12.60 -2.78 3.97
C HIS A 53 -11.12 -3.04 3.73
N GLY A 54 -10.34 -3.27 4.79
CA GLY A 54 -8.90 -3.48 4.68
C GLY A 54 -8.55 -4.74 3.87
N CYS A 55 -7.49 -4.69 3.05
CA CYS A 55 -7.09 -5.81 2.18
C CYS A 55 -6.19 -6.85 2.85
N HIS A 56 -6.06 -6.80 4.18
CA HIS A 56 -5.19 -7.69 4.95
C HIS A 56 -6.05 -8.63 5.80
N THR A 57 -5.69 -9.91 5.80
CA THR A 57 -6.37 -10.92 6.61
C THR A 57 -6.07 -10.76 8.10
N PRO A 58 -7.01 -11.13 8.99
CA PRO A 58 -6.75 -11.15 10.42
C PRO A 58 -5.65 -12.19 10.73
N GLY A 59 -4.64 -11.80 11.51
CA GLY A 59 -3.49 -12.66 11.86
C GLY A 59 -2.15 -12.28 11.21
N VAL A 60 -2.12 -11.25 10.37
CA VAL A 60 -0.88 -10.78 9.72
C VAL A 60 0.24 -10.47 10.71
N ARG A 61 1.43 -11.01 10.40
CA ARG A 61 2.66 -10.75 11.15
C ARG A 61 3.25 -9.41 10.71
N ARG A 62 3.30 -8.46 11.65
CA ARG A 62 3.84 -7.11 11.42
C ARG A 62 5.23 -6.92 12.01
N CYS A 63 6.13 -6.36 11.21
CA CYS A 63 7.45 -5.91 11.66
C CYS A 63 7.53 -4.38 11.64
N LEU A 64 7.97 -3.77 12.75
CA LEU A 64 8.16 -2.32 12.88
C LEU A 64 9.65 -1.97 12.78
N PHE A 65 9.98 -1.05 11.87
CA PHE A 65 11.31 -0.46 11.74
C PHE A 65 11.40 0.88 12.46
N VAL A 66 12.39 0.99 13.35
CA VAL A 66 12.62 2.19 14.16
C VAL A 66 14.02 2.76 13.93
N ARG A 67 14.14 4.07 14.15
CA ARG A 67 15.41 4.79 14.01
C ARG A 67 16.36 4.58 15.19
N ALA A 68 15.81 4.60 16.40
CA ALA A 68 16.57 4.58 17.66
C ALA A 68 16.59 3.17 18.27
N SER A 69 16.91 3.05 19.56
CA SER A 69 17.07 1.77 20.26
C SER A 69 15.80 0.90 20.25
N GLN A 70 15.95 -0.34 19.82
CA GLN A 70 14.90 -1.37 19.76
C GLN A 70 14.21 -1.55 21.10
N GLN A 71 14.99 -1.49 22.18
CA GLN A 71 14.54 -1.80 23.53
C GLN A 71 13.51 -0.78 24.01
N SER A 72 13.78 0.51 23.82
CA SER A 72 12.86 1.59 24.19
C SER A 72 11.50 1.45 23.49
N TYR A 73 11.48 1.10 22.20
CA TYR A 73 10.22 0.89 21.48
C TYR A 73 9.51 -0.39 21.89
N LYS A 74 10.24 -1.46 22.23
CA LYS A 74 9.63 -2.68 22.80
C LYS A 74 8.98 -2.41 24.15
N ASP A 75 9.65 -1.63 25.00
CA ASP A 75 9.13 -1.28 26.32
C ASP A 75 7.89 -0.39 26.19
N MET A 76 7.92 0.61 25.29
CA MET A 76 6.74 1.42 24.97
C MET A 76 5.57 0.60 24.41
N ILE A 77 5.83 -0.41 23.58
CA ILE A 77 4.79 -1.31 23.04
C ILE A 77 4.15 -2.14 24.15
N LYS A 78 4.95 -2.62 25.12
CA LYS A 78 4.46 -3.36 26.28
C LYS A 78 3.64 -2.46 27.21
N GLU A 79 4.16 -1.28 27.53
CA GLU A 79 3.51 -0.29 28.40
C GLU A 79 2.15 0.13 27.85
N LYS A 80 2.10 0.51 26.56
CA LYS A 80 0.87 0.91 25.87
C LYS A 80 -0.01 -0.27 25.45
N LYS A 81 0.39 -1.52 25.76
CA LYS A 81 -0.32 -2.77 25.42
C LYS A 81 -0.74 -2.84 23.95
N ILE A 82 0.17 -2.44 23.05
CA ILE A 82 -0.11 -2.36 21.62
C ILE A 82 -0.15 -3.76 21.03
N LYS A 83 -1.27 -4.10 20.38
CA LYS A 83 -1.47 -5.41 19.76
C LYS A 83 -1.10 -5.38 18.29
N GLY A 84 -0.52 -6.47 17.82
CA GLY A 84 -0.32 -6.73 16.40
C GLY A 84 1.08 -6.45 15.88
N ILE A 85 1.99 -5.87 16.66
CA ILE A 85 3.41 -5.76 16.30
C ILE A 85 4.15 -6.98 16.85
N HIS A 86 4.77 -7.76 15.97
CA HIS A 86 5.41 -9.03 16.33
C HIS A 86 6.93 -8.89 16.50
N LYS A 87 7.56 -8.05 15.67
CA LYS A 87 9.00 -7.80 15.70
C LYS A 87 9.26 -6.31 15.56
N VAL A 88 10.23 -5.81 16.31
CA VAL A 88 10.74 -4.44 16.21
C VAL A 88 12.20 -4.55 15.78
N LEU A 89 12.62 -3.80 14.77
CA LEU A 89 13.99 -3.82 14.25
C LEU A 89 14.52 -2.40 14.11
N ASP A 90 15.77 -2.20 14.53
CA ASP A 90 16.45 -0.92 14.35
C ASP A 90 17.17 -0.88 13.02
N LEU A 91 17.32 0.31 12.46
CA LEU A 91 18.13 0.52 11.25
C LEU A 91 19.56 -0.06 11.35
N LYS A 92 20.19 -0.02 12.54
CA LYS A 92 21.53 -0.60 12.76
C LYS A 92 21.51 -2.12 12.63
N HIS A 93 20.50 -2.77 13.23
CA HIS A 93 20.32 -4.21 13.17
C HIS A 93 19.94 -4.68 11.76
N VAL A 94 19.07 -3.93 11.07
CA VAL A 94 18.70 -4.22 9.68
C VAL A 94 19.94 -4.19 8.78
N ARG A 95 20.81 -3.19 8.93
CA ARG A 95 22.06 -3.11 8.16
C ARG A 95 23.06 -4.22 8.47
N LYS A 96 23.11 -4.70 9.72
CA LYS A 96 24.06 -5.74 10.14
C LYS A 96 23.60 -7.14 9.75
N LEU A 97 22.35 -7.48 10.05
CA LEU A 97 21.81 -8.83 9.89
C LEU A 97 21.22 -9.07 8.49
N TYR A 98 20.58 -8.05 7.92
CA TYR A 98 19.84 -8.15 6.66
C TYR A 98 20.51 -7.36 5.53
N HIS A 99 21.85 -7.33 5.50
CA HIS A 99 22.59 -6.72 4.39
C HIS A 99 22.46 -7.53 3.10
N LYS A 100 22.51 -8.85 3.20
CA LYS A 100 22.42 -9.75 2.05
C LYS A 100 20.97 -9.81 1.55
N PRO A 101 20.74 -9.81 0.21
CA PRO A 101 19.40 -9.87 -0.36
C PRO A 101 18.64 -11.14 0.05
N GLU A 102 19.31 -12.28 0.18
CA GLU A 102 18.71 -13.54 0.67
C GLU A 102 18.09 -13.39 2.07
N ALA A 103 18.82 -12.78 3.01
CA ALA A 103 18.31 -12.52 4.36
C ALA A 103 17.11 -11.57 4.33
N GLN A 104 17.11 -10.59 3.42
CA GLN A 104 15.97 -9.70 3.24
C GLN A 104 14.76 -10.44 2.69
N LEU A 105 14.94 -11.36 1.74
CA LEU A 105 13.85 -12.19 1.23
C LEU A 105 13.27 -13.09 2.32
N GLN A 106 14.10 -13.70 3.16
CA GLN A 106 13.65 -14.47 4.33
C GLN A 106 12.81 -13.61 5.29
N LEU A 107 13.23 -12.36 5.55
CA LEU A 107 12.45 -11.42 6.36
C LEU A 107 11.08 -11.12 5.72
N MET A 108 11.03 -10.99 4.38
CA MET A 108 9.81 -10.74 3.61
C MET A 108 8.86 -11.94 3.56
N GLU A 109 9.37 -13.15 3.80
CA GLU A 109 8.58 -14.38 3.94
C GLU A 109 8.10 -14.59 5.38
N GLU A 110 8.88 -14.18 6.38
CA GLU A 110 8.52 -14.27 7.81
C GLU A 110 7.38 -13.31 8.19
N PHE A 111 7.32 -12.13 7.55
CA PHE A 111 6.35 -11.08 7.84
C PHE A 111 5.53 -10.67 6.62
N ASP A 112 4.24 -10.42 6.87
CA ASP A 112 3.29 -10.01 5.82
C ASP A 112 3.27 -8.50 5.62
N MET A 113 3.54 -7.73 6.68
CA MET A 113 3.39 -6.29 6.67
C MET A 113 4.55 -5.62 7.42
N PHE A 114 5.09 -4.59 6.79
CA PHE A 114 6.19 -3.79 7.32
C PHE A 114 5.69 -2.40 7.67
N LEU A 115 6.04 -1.93 8.85
CA LEU A 115 5.75 -0.58 9.34
C LEU A 115 7.07 0.14 9.55
N ALA A 116 7.13 1.43 9.26
CA ALA A 116 8.32 2.23 9.49
C ALA A 116 7.94 3.67 9.85
N ASP A 117 8.73 4.28 10.72
CA ASP A 117 8.61 5.72 10.99
C ASP A 117 8.85 6.54 9.71
N ASN A 118 8.14 7.67 9.57
CA ASN A 118 8.18 8.54 8.38
C ASN A 118 9.60 8.97 7.98
N TYR A 119 10.48 9.17 8.96
CA TYR A 119 11.88 9.54 8.72
C TYR A 119 12.79 8.35 8.38
N THR A 120 12.32 7.14 8.67
CA THR A 120 13.08 5.89 8.55
C THR A 120 12.89 5.27 7.17
N ILE A 121 11.74 5.49 6.51
CA ILE A 121 11.42 4.96 5.18
C ILE A 121 12.48 5.30 4.14
N HIS A 122 12.87 6.58 4.02
CA HIS A 122 13.90 7.00 3.06
C HIS A 122 15.27 6.35 3.30
N LYS A 123 15.55 5.90 4.53
CA LYS A 123 16.77 5.17 4.86
C LYS A 123 16.63 3.68 4.54
N LEU A 124 15.45 3.12 4.75
CA LEU A 124 15.14 1.72 4.41
C LEU A 124 15.21 1.46 2.90
N SER A 125 14.81 2.41 2.06
CA SER A 125 14.94 2.28 0.60
C SER A 125 16.37 2.19 0.09
N LYS A 126 17.35 2.63 0.88
CA LYS A 126 18.78 2.46 0.58
C LYS A 126 19.35 1.14 1.10
N ILE A 127 18.70 0.52 2.08
CA ILE A 127 19.18 -0.71 2.74
C ILE A 127 18.57 -1.94 2.07
N PHE A 128 17.27 -1.89 1.77
CA PHE A 128 16.58 -2.98 1.10
C PHE A 128 16.96 -3.04 -0.38
N SER A 129 17.08 -4.27 -0.86
CA SER A 129 17.34 -4.59 -2.25
C SER A 129 16.15 -4.21 -3.12
N ARG A 130 16.39 -4.02 -4.42
CA ARG A 130 15.33 -3.73 -5.39
C ARG A 130 14.27 -4.85 -5.46
N GLU A 131 14.63 -6.08 -5.11
CA GLU A 131 13.73 -7.23 -5.13
C GLU A 131 12.61 -7.11 -4.10
N VAL A 132 12.90 -6.54 -2.93
CA VAL A 132 11.88 -6.22 -1.91
C VAL A 132 10.83 -5.27 -2.48
N TYR A 133 11.27 -4.24 -3.21
CA TYR A 133 10.40 -3.26 -3.85
C TYR A 133 9.65 -3.83 -5.06
N LYS A 134 10.25 -4.77 -5.81
CA LYS A 134 9.56 -5.49 -6.91
C LYS A 134 8.36 -6.27 -6.39
N LYS A 135 8.47 -6.92 -5.24
CA LYS A 135 7.36 -7.64 -4.59
C LYS A 135 6.32 -6.70 -3.95
N ARG A 136 6.47 -5.37 -4.07
CA ARG A 136 5.60 -4.33 -3.47
C ARG A 136 5.37 -4.51 -1.96
N ARG A 137 6.34 -5.12 -1.26
CA ARG A 137 6.33 -5.28 0.21
C ARG A 137 7.06 -4.12 0.89
N GLU A 138 6.65 -2.92 0.53
CA GLU A 138 7.32 -1.70 1.00
C GLU A 138 6.88 -1.35 2.44
N PRO A 139 7.78 -0.83 3.29
CA PRO A 139 7.41 -0.41 4.64
C PRO A 139 6.41 0.74 4.65
N MET A 140 5.32 0.57 5.39
CA MET A 140 4.26 1.56 5.50
C MET A 140 4.60 2.66 6.52
N PRO A 141 4.39 3.94 6.16
CA PRO A 141 4.58 5.07 7.07
C PRO A 141 3.64 5.01 8.26
N ILE A 142 4.22 5.08 9.46
CA ILE A 142 3.49 5.20 10.71
C ILE A 142 4.02 6.37 11.55
N ASN A 143 3.13 7.16 12.14
CA ASN A 143 3.53 8.19 13.08
C ASN A 143 3.69 7.61 14.50
N LEU A 144 4.92 7.29 14.88
CA LEU A 144 5.23 6.75 16.22
C LEU A 144 5.04 7.77 17.35
N LYS A 145 4.93 9.07 17.03
CA LYS A 145 4.67 10.15 17.99
C LYS A 145 3.18 10.41 18.24
N ALA A 146 2.29 9.66 17.58
CA ALA A 146 0.86 9.81 17.79
C ALA A 146 0.49 9.48 19.25
N GLN A 147 -0.50 10.19 19.79
CA GLN A 147 -1.02 9.99 21.13
C GLN A 147 -1.54 8.55 21.30
N ASP A 148 -2.38 8.11 20.36
CA ASP A 148 -2.93 6.75 20.29
C ASP A 148 -2.20 5.88 19.25
N LEU A 149 -1.08 5.30 19.67
CA LEU A 149 -0.29 4.44 18.78
C LEU A 149 -1.05 3.17 18.35
N GLN A 150 -1.91 2.61 19.21
CA GLN A 150 -2.75 1.45 18.85
C GLN A 150 -3.71 1.77 17.70
N LYS A 151 -4.37 2.94 17.76
CA LYS A 151 -5.28 3.39 16.71
C LYS A 151 -4.53 3.58 15.40
N GLU A 152 -3.36 4.19 15.47
CA GLU A 152 -2.51 4.41 14.30
C GLU A 152 -2.06 3.09 13.65
N VAL A 153 -1.72 2.05 14.43
CA VAL A 153 -1.41 0.71 13.91
C VAL A 153 -2.62 0.06 13.23
N LEU A 154 -3.81 0.20 13.82
CA LEU A 154 -5.05 -0.32 13.23
C LEU A 154 -5.42 0.42 11.93
N LEU A 155 -5.24 1.75 11.90
CA LEU A 155 -5.44 2.55 10.70
C LEU A 155 -4.43 2.15 9.61
N ALA A 156 -3.16 1.97 9.97
CA ALA A 156 -2.15 1.48 9.05
C ALA A 156 -2.53 0.11 8.46
N ALA A 157 -3.05 -0.81 9.28
CA ALA A 157 -3.49 -2.12 8.82
C ALA A 157 -4.71 -2.09 7.89
N LYS A 158 -5.59 -1.08 8.02
CA LYS A 158 -6.73 -0.88 7.11
C LYS A 158 -6.38 -0.10 5.86
N SER A 159 -5.33 0.70 5.90
CA SER A 159 -4.92 1.55 4.80
C SER A 159 -4.09 0.81 3.75
N THR A 160 -4.14 1.32 2.53
CA THR A 160 -3.16 1.01 1.49
C THR A 160 -2.29 2.24 1.23
N HIS A 161 -1.27 2.09 0.40
CA HIS A 161 -0.34 3.18 0.13
C HIS A 161 -0.14 3.37 -1.37
N MET A 162 0.08 4.62 -1.75
CA MET A 162 0.44 5.04 -3.09
C MET A 162 1.89 5.50 -3.08
N ASN A 163 2.73 4.81 -3.85
CA ASN A 163 4.15 5.16 -3.98
C ASN A 163 4.35 6.08 -5.16
N PHE A 164 5.10 7.16 -4.95
CA PHE A 164 5.42 8.13 -5.99
C PHE A 164 6.78 7.81 -6.58
N MET A 165 6.78 7.15 -7.74
CA MET A 165 7.97 6.95 -8.56
C MET A 165 8.07 8.07 -9.61
N LYS A 166 9.23 8.19 -10.26
CA LYS A 166 9.36 9.04 -11.45
C LYS A 166 8.48 8.49 -12.56
N GLY A 167 7.76 9.37 -13.25
CA GLY A 167 6.88 9.02 -14.35
C GLY A 167 5.44 9.46 -14.10
N ASN A 168 4.53 8.95 -14.92
CA ASN A 168 3.13 9.36 -14.95
C ASN A 168 2.16 8.25 -14.54
N CYS A 169 2.64 7.11 -14.07
CA CYS A 169 1.80 5.97 -13.73
C CYS A 169 2.03 5.50 -12.30
N TYR A 170 0.94 5.37 -11.55
CA TYR A 170 0.93 4.91 -10.16
C TYR A 170 0.00 3.72 -10.01
N ALA A 171 0.34 2.84 -9.07
CA ALA A 171 -0.48 1.69 -8.73
C ALA A 171 -0.88 1.77 -7.26
N VAL A 172 -2.16 1.52 -6.97
CA VAL A 172 -2.72 1.47 -5.62
C VAL A 172 -3.46 0.16 -5.43
N LYS A 173 -3.20 -0.53 -4.33
CA LYS A 173 -3.98 -1.71 -3.93
C LYS A 173 -5.35 -1.26 -3.42
N ILE A 174 -6.44 -1.82 -3.97
CA ILE A 174 -7.81 -1.50 -3.56
C ILE A 174 -8.51 -2.67 -2.88
N ALA A 175 -8.24 -3.88 -3.34
CA ALA A 175 -8.89 -5.08 -2.84
C ALA A 175 -8.00 -6.31 -3.06
N THR A 176 -8.44 -7.43 -2.53
CA THR A 176 -7.96 -8.77 -2.88
C THR A 176 -9.14 -9.53 -3.50
N THR A 177 -8.88 -10.46 -4.41
CA THR A 177 -9.92 -11.32 -5.03
C THR A 177 -10.69 -12.18 -4.02
N GLY A 178 -10.11 -12.46 -2.85
CA GLY A 178 -10.83 -13.09 -1.73
C GLY A 178 -11.92 -12.22 -1.07
N GLN A 179 -12.04 -10.94 -1.45
CA GLN A 179 -13.14 -10.06 -1.02
C GLN A 179 -14.29 -10.09 -2.03
N THR A 180 -15.47 -9.63 -1.62
CA THR A 180 -16.61 -9.46 -2.55
C THR A 180 -16.38 -8.28 -3.50
N ASP A 181 -16.94 -8.36 -4.71
CA ASP A 181 -16.97 -7.28 -5.71
C ASP A 181 -17.58 -5.98 -5.14
N THR A 182 -18.62 -6.08 -4.33
CA THR A 182 -19.25 -4.95 -3.65
C THR A 182 -18.30 -4.25 -2.67
N ALA A 183 -17.57 -5.00 -1.85
CA ALA A 183 -16.56 -4.44 -0.95
C ALA A 183 -15.42 -3.74 -1.72
N ALA A 184 -15.00 -4.29 -2.87
CA ALA A 184 -13.99 -3.65 -3.71
C ALA A 184 -14.48 -2.32 -4.31
N PHE A 185 -15.74 -2.27 -4.74
CA PHE A 185 -16.38 -1.04 -5.20
C PHE A 185 -16.47 0.00 -4.08
N GLU A 186 -16.90 -0.38 -2.89
CA GLU A 186 -16.97 0.54 -1.74
C GLU A 186 -15.58 1.06 -1.34
N ASN A 187 -14.56 0.21 -1.41
CA ASN A 187 -13.17 0.61 -1.18
C ASN A 187 -12.74 1.69 -2.18
N PHE A 188 -12.98 1.48 -3.47
CA PHE A 188 -12.70 2.47 -4.49
C PHE A 188 -13.42 3.79 -4.24
N MET A 189 -14.73 3.74 -3.93
CA MET A 189 -15.52 4.93 -3.64
C MET A 189 -15.07 5.69 -2.38
N SER A 190 -14.53 5.00 -1.38
CA SER A 190 -13.91 5.66 -0.22
C SER A 190 -12.52 6.23 -0.53
N ALA A 191 -11.76 5.55 -1.40
CA ALA A 191 -10.37 5.85 -1.67
C ALA A 191 -10.17 6.94 -2.73
N TYR A 192 -11.08 7.07 -3.71
CA TYR A 192 -10.84 7.92 -4.89
C TYR A 192 -10.58 9.38 -4.51
N THR A 193 -11.30 9.94 -3.53
CA THR A 193 -11.11 11.33 -3.12
C THR A 193 -9.72 11.54 -2.53
N SER A 194 -9.28 10.62 -1.65
CA SER A 194 -7.93 10.65 -1.08
C SER A 194 -6.85 10.42 -2.13
N ILE A 195 -7.10 9.54 -3.11
CA ILE A 195 -6.19 9.27 -4.23
C ILE A 195 -6.05 10.50 -5.12
N ALA A 196 -7.16 11.17 -5.45
CA ALA A 196 -7.15 12.37 -6.28
C ALA A 196 -6.35 13.50 -5.62
N GLN A 197 -6.54 13.72 -4.32
CA GLN A 197 -5.76 14.70 -3.54
C GLN A 197 -4.29 14.31 -3.37
N ALA A 198 -3.99 13.02 -3.30
CA ALA A 198 -2.62 12.52 -3.13
C ALA A 198 -1.81 12.60 -4.44
N THR A 199 -2.48 12.49 -5.59
CA THR A 199 -1.85 12.52 -6.93
C THR A 199 -1.09 13.83 -7.14
N PRO A 200 0.15 13.79 -7.67
CA PRO A 200 0.87 15.01 -8.04
C PRO A 200 0.09 15.78 -9.12
N GLY A 201 -0.22 17.06 -8.86
CA GLY A 201 -1.09 17.86 -9.73
C GLY A 201 -2.60 17.72 -9.44
N GLY A 202 -2.97 16.97 -8.39
CA GLY A 202 -4.35 16.86 -7.93
C GLY A 202 -5.25 16.06 -8.87
N GLU A 203 -6.54 16.39 -8.84
CA GLU A 203 -7.59 15.69 -9.57
C GLU A 203 -7.56 15.98 -11.08
N GLU A 204 -7.18 17.20 -11.47
CA GLU A 204 -7.12 17.65 -12.87
C GLU A 204 -5.99 16.98 -13.65
N ALA A 205 -4.91 16.61 -12.96
CA ALA A 205 -3.78 15.93 -13.58
C ALA A 205 -4.06 14.46 -13.94
N ILE A 206 -5.18 13.87 -13.49
CA ILE A 206 -5.53 12.47 -13.76
C ILE A 206 -6.06 12.31 -15.18
N ARG A 207 -5.31 11.58 -16.00
CA ARG A 207 -5.67 11.20 -17.36
C ARG A 207 -6.59 9.98 -17.39
N SER A 208 -6.24 8.90 -16.69
CA SER A 208 -7.05 7.70 -16.70
C SER A 208 -6.93 6.87 -15.43
N LEU A 209 -8.00 6.15 -15.11
CA LEU A 209 -8.07 5.18 -14.02
C LEU A 209 -8.45 3.83 -14.61
N GLN A 210 -7.66 2.79 -14.31
CA GLN A 210 -7.88 1.44 -14.81
C GLN A 210 -7.73 0.45 -13.65
N ILE A 211 -8.49 -0.64 -13.67
CA ILE A 211 -8.33 -1.74 -12.71
C ILE A 211 -7.77 -2.98 -13.38
N LYS A 212 -6.91 -3.71 -12.67
CA LYS A 212 -6.35 -4.98 -13.12
C LYS A 212 -5.89 -5.84 -11.95
N THR A 213 -5.76 -7.14 -12.18
CA THR A 213 -4.97 -8.02 -11.31
C THR A 213 -3.56 -8.21 -11.87
N ALA A 214 -2.80 -9.19 -11.40
CA ALA A 214 -1.43 -9.41 -11.89
C ALA A 214 -1.45 -9.94 -13.33
N ASN A 215 -2.43 -10.81 -13.63
CA ASN A 215 -2.52 -11.51 -14.90
C ASN A 215 -3.73 -11.07 -15.75
N SER A 216 -4.68 -10.31 -15.20
CA SER A 216 -5.87 -9.88 -15.95
C SER A 216 -5.60 -8.77 -16.96
N VAL A 217 -6.55 -8.63 -17.90
CA VAL A 217 -6.69 -7.44 -18.73
C VAL A 217 -7.04 -6.22 -17.87
N SER A 218 -6.55 -5.04 -18.28
CA SER A 218 -6.82 -3.78 -17.60
C SER A 218 -8.16 -3.20 -18.07
N LEU A 219 -9.10 -3.01 -17.14
CA LEU A 219 -10.42 -2.46 -17.42
C LEU A 219 -10.45 -0.96 -17.10
N PRO A 220 -10.76 -0.08 -18.08
CA PRO A 220 -10.81 1.36 -17.86
C PRO A 220 -12.07 1.75 -17.09
N ILE A 221 -11.88 2.46 -15.99
CA ILE A 221 -12.97 3.02 -15.16
C ILE A 221 -13.24 4.47 -15.58
N TYR A 222 -12.17 5.25 -15.68
CA TYR A 222 -12.22 6.67 -16.03
C TYR A 222 -11.16 6.96 -17.08
N GLU A 223 -11.50 7.82 -18.02
CA GLU A 223 -10.58 8.32 -19.03
C GLU A 223 -10.98 9.75 -19.34
N ASN A 224 -10.03 10.66 -19.21
CA ASN A 224 -10.14 12.02 -19.67
C ASN A 224 -9.61 12.07 -21.10
N ASN A 225 -10.51 12.33 -22.04
CA ASN A 225 -10.20 12.42 -23.47
C ASN A 225 -9.77 13.83 -23.90
N GLU A 226 -9.72 14.79 -22.97
CA GLU A 226 -9.26 16.14 -23.29
C GLU A 226 -7.73 16.16 -23.40
N GLN A 227 -7.26 16.62 -24.57
CA GLN A 227 -5.85 16.73 -24.98
C GLN A 227 -5.19 17.98 -24.44
#